data_AF-A0A6M3Y334-F1
#
_entry.id   AF-A0A6M3Y334-F1
#
_cell.length_a   1.000
_cell.length_b   1.000
_cell.length_c   1.000
_cell.angle_alpha   90.00
_cell.angle_beta   90.00
_cell.angle_gamma   90.00
#
_symmetry.space_group_name_H-M   'P 1'
#
loop_
_entity.id
_entity.type
_entity.pdbx_description
1 polymer ?
#
loop_
_entity_poly.entity_id
_entity_poly.type
_entity_poly.pdbx_seq_one_letter_code
_entity_poly.pdbx_strand_id
1 'polypeptide(L)'
;MLIKAGVDISRLRPEIRRKLRKIAQTVWACDNQELVITSTYEGNHNESSLHYVNLAIDIRRDQAMSYSFKELKRTLGADYDVVQEANHIHIEYDPKP
;
A
#
# COMPACT_ATOMS: atom_id res chain seq x y z
N MET A 1 -1.65 0.06 13.16
CA MET A 1 -1.22 0.77 11.93
C MET A 1 -0.62 2.10 12.31
N LEU A 2 0.50 2.47 11.68
CA LEU A 2 1.21 3.73 11.87
C LEU A 2 1.25 4.51 10.55
N ILE A 3 1.35 5.83 10.67
CA ILE A 3 1.43 6.76 9.53
C ILE A 3 2.69 7.59 9.72
N LYS A 4 3.55 7.64 8.70
CA LYS A 4 4.76 8.47 8.72
C LYS A 4 4.35 9.95 8.89
N ALA A 5 5.10 10.71 9.67
CA ALA A 5 4.85 12.15 9.82
C ALA A 5 4.83 12.85 8.45
N GLY A 6 3.80 13.67 8.23
CA GLY A 6 3.57 14.38 6.96
C GLY A 6 2.77 13.59 5.92
N VAL A 7 2.37 12.34 6.19
CA VAL A 7 1.50 11.55 5.31
C VAL A 7 0.04 11.69 5.74
N ASP A 8 -0.83 11.96 4.77
CA ASP A 8 -2.26 12.22 4.93
C ASP A 8 -3.09 11.14 4.24
N ILE A 9 -3.79 10.34 5.05
CA ILE A 9 -4.68 9.27 4.58
C ILE A 9 -6.13 9.74 4.36
N SER A 10 -6.45 11.01 4.68
CA SER A 10 -7.84 11.50 4.66
C SER A 10 -8.42 11.58 3.25
N ARG A 11 -7.56 11.75 2.23
CA ARG A 11 -7.92 11.88 0.81
C ARG A 11 -8.03 10.57 0.06
N LEU A 12 -7.59 9.46 0.67
CA LEU A 12 -7.63 8.15 0.05
C LEU A 12 -9.03 7.82 -0.43
N ARG A 13 -9.13 7.43 -1.70
CA ARG A 13 -10.39 6.99 -2.27
C ARG A 13 -10.89 5.71 -1.57
N PRO A 14 -12.21 5.47 -1.55
CA PRO A 14 -12.80 4.35 -0.82
C PRO A 14 -12.22 2.98 -1.18
N GLU A 15 -11.80 2.79 -2.42
CA GLU A 15 -11.19 1.57 -2.95
C GLU A 15 -9.95 1.19 -2.13
N ILE A 16 -9.02 2.11 -1.92
CA ILE A 16 -7.86 1.91 -1.05
C ILE A 16 -8.25 1.94 0.43
N ARG A 17 -9.02 2.95 0.85
CA ARG A 17 -9.33 3.19 2.28
C ARG A 17 -10.00 1.98 2.94
N ARG A 18 -10.90 1.29 2.23
CA ARG A 18 -11.57 0.08 2.72
C ARG A 18 -10.61 -1.11 2.88
N LYS A 19 -9.48 -1.13 2.17
CA LYS A 19 -8.50 -2.22 2.24
C LYS A 19 -7.46 -2.04 3.33
N LEU A 20 -7.28 -0.84 3.89
CA LEU A 20 -6.26 -0.57 4.92
C LEU A 20 -6.28 -1.56 6.09
N ARG A 21 -7.46 -1.90 6.62
CA ARG A 21 -7.60 -2.89 7.70
C ARG A 21 -7.13 -4.28 7.26
N LYS A 22 -7.47 -4.70 6.03
CA LYS A 22 -7.07 -5.99 5.49
C LYS A 22 -5.56 -6.04 5.25
N ILE A 23 -4.98 -4.97 4.70
CA ILE A 23 -3.53 -4.84 4.49
C ILE A 23 -2.81 -4.95 5.84
N ALA A 24 -3.26 -4.22 6.86
CA ALA A 24 -2.67 -4.28 8.20
C ALA A 24 -2.71 -5.69 8.80
N GLN A 25 -3.85 -6.37 8.68
CA GLN A 25 -3.98 -7.77 9.13
C GLN A 25 -3.04 -8.71 8.40
N THR A 26 -2.90 -8.56 7.08
CA THR A 26 -2.00 -9.38 6.27
C THR A 26 -0.54 -9.16 6.67
N VAL A 27 -0.10 -7.90 6.81
CA VAL A 27 1.28 -7.59 7.23
C VAL A 27 1.57 -8.15 8.62
N TRP A 28 0.64 -8.00 9.56
CA TRP A 28 0.77 -8.57 10.90
C TRP A 28 0.84 -10.10 10.89
N ALA A 29 -0.10 -10.76 10.20
CA ALA A 29 -0.19 -12.23 10.19
C ALA A 29 0.99 -12.90 9.48
N CYS A 30 1.52 -12.29 8.43
CA CYS A 30 2.59 -12.89 7.63
C CYS A 30 3.99 -12.60 8.18
N ASP A 31 4.23 -11.38 8.65
CA ASP A 31 5.59 -10.94 8.98
C ASP A 31 5.75 -10.47 10.45
N ASN A 32 4.67 -10.51 11.25
CA ASN A 32 4.63 -10.01 12.63
C ASN A 32 5.11 -8.56 12.74
N GLN A 33 4.75 -7.74 11.74
CA GLN A 33 5.08 -6.32 11.66
C GLN A 33 3.83 -5.46 11.71
N GLU A 34 3.98 -4.25 12.24
CA GLU A 34 2.94 -3.23 12.17
C GLU A 34 2.95 -2.56 10.79
N LEU A 35 1.77 -2.31 10.22
CA LEU A 35 1.65 -1.60 8.96
C LEU A 35 2.11 -0.16 9.15
N VAL A 36 3.07 0.30 8.34
CA VAL A 36 3.50 1.70 8.29
C VAL A 36 3.26 2.26 6.90
N ILE A 37 2.34 3.21 6.76
CA ILE A 37 2.11 3.94 5.50
C ILE A 37 3.17 5.04 5.38
N THR A 38 3.92 5.03 4.28
CA THR A 38 5.05 5.92 4.03
C THR A 38 4.78 7.01 2.99
N SER A 39 3.78 6.83 2.13
CA SER A 39 3.27 7.84 1.20
C SER A 39 1.81 7.57 0.80
N THR A 40 1.03 8.62 0.52
CA THR A 40 -0.29 8.53 -0.14
C THR A 40 -0.35 9.38 -1.41
N TYR A 41 -0.22 10.70 -1.33
CA TYR A 41 -0.18 11.61 -2.48
C TYR A 41 0.98 12.59 -2.41
N GLU A 42 1.69 12.61 -1.28
CA GLU A 42 2.80 13.50 -1.02
C GLU A 42 4.09 13.03 -1.70
N GLY A 43 4.98 13.97 -1.97
CA GLY A 43 6.27 13.66 -2.58
C GLY A 43 6.22 13.60 -4.10
N ASN A 44 7.23 12.99 -4.70
CA ASN A 44 7.41 12.92 -6.14
C ASN A 44 7.13 11.49 -6.61
N HIS A 45 6.10 11.36 -7.44
CA HIS A 45 5.74 10.15 -8.15
C HIS A 45 5.81 10.37 -9.67
N ASN A 46 5.82 9.29 -10.46
CA ASN A 46 5.77 9.38 -11.92
C ASN A 46 4.53 10.14 -12.39
N GLU A 47 4.60 10.80 -13.56
CA GLU A 47 3.54 11.68 -14.07
C GLU A 47 2.16 11.01 -14.15
N SER A 48 2.11 9.72 -14.48
CA SER A 48 0.88 8.93 -14.57
C SER A 48 0.51 8.17 -13.30
N SER A 49 1.16 8.46 -12.17
CA SER A 49 0.99 7.69 -10.94
C SER A 49 -0.39 7.89 -10.30
N LEU A 50 -0.97 6.79 -9.82
CA LEU A 50 -2.26 6.80 -9.14
C LEU A 50 -2.24 7.41 -7.73
N HIS A 51 -1.04 7.70 -7.18
CA HIS A 51 -0.88 8.50 -5.97
C HIS A 51 -1.55 9.89 -6.12
N TYR A 52 -1.38 10.55 -7.28
CA TYR A 52 -1.93 11.90 -7.51
C TYR A 52 -3.46 11.94 -7.60
N VAL A 53 -4.10 10.79 -7.81
CA VAL A 53 -5.58 10.64 -7.79
C VAL A 53 -6.07 9.87 -6.56
N ASN A 54 -5.23 9.74 -5.53
CA ASN A 54 -5.52 9.12 -4.24
C ASN A 54 -5.97 7.64 -4.33
N LEU A 55 -5.48 6.93 -5.35
CA LEU A 55 -5.72 5.50 -5.59
C LEU A 55 -4.50 4.62 -5.31
N ALA A 56 -3.46 5.16 -4.67
CA ALA A 56 -2.28 4.41 -4.31
C ALA A 56 -1.77 4.74 -2.91
N ILE A 57 -1.03 3.79 -2.31
CA ILE A 57 -0.27 3.96 -1.09
C ILE A 57 1.07 3.25 -1.20
N ASP A 58 2.06 3.81 -0.50
CA ASP A 58 3.31 3.12 -0.25
C ASP A 58 3.35 2.68 1.20
N ILE A 59 3.74 1.43 1.42
CA ILE A 59 3.94 0.87 2.76
C ILE A 59 5.42 0.54 2.97
N ARG A 60 5.90 0.72 4.19
CA ARG A 60 7.28 0.39 4.57
C ARG A 60 7.59 -1.05 4.15
N ARG A 61 8.76 -1.24 3.55
CA ARG A 61 9.34 -2.55 3.30
C ARG A 61 10.51 -2.75 4.25
N ASP A 62 10.40 -3.73 5.13
CA ASP A 62 11.56 -4.29 5.83
C ASP A 62 12.10 -5.49 5.04
N GLN A 63 13.37 -5.84 5.19
CA GLN A 63 13.97 -7.05 4.60
C GLN A 63 13.24 -8.32 5.05
N ALA A 64 12.62 -8.29 6.23
CA ALA A 64 11.79 -9.37 6.76
C ALA A 64 10.41 -9.51 6.08
N MET A 65 9.95 -8.52 5.28
CA MET A 65 8.61 -8.54 4.67
C MET A 65 8.53 -9.36 3.36
N SER A 66 9.00 -10.60 3.39
CA SER A 66 8.92 -11.48 2.22
C SER A 66 7.58 -12.21 2.08
N TYR A 67 6.85 -12.44 3.18
CA TYR A 67 5.63 -13.24 3.15
C TYR A 67 4.39 -12.38 2.91
N SER A 68 4.31 -11.18 3.51
CA SER A 68 3.16 -10.29 3.29
C SER A 68 3.01 -9.88 1.83
N PHE A 69 4.09 -9.68 1.07
CA PHE A 69 3.98 -9.27 -0.34
C PHE A 69 3.16 -10.26 -1.18
N LYS A 70 3.48 -11.55 -1.09
CA LYS A 70 2.75 -12.61 -1.83
C LYS A 70 1.30 -12.70 -1.37
N GLU A 71 1.08 -12.60 -0.07
CA GLU A 71 -0.25 -12.67 0.51
C GLU A 71 -1.11 -11.42 0.21
N LEU A 72 -0.50 -10.23 0.15
CA LEU A 72 -1.17 -8.99 -0.25
C LEU A 72 -1.65 -9.09 -1.69
N LYS A 73 -0.80 -9.55 -2.62
CA LYS A 73 -1.21 -9.84 -4.00
C LYS A 73 -2.42 -10.77 -4.07
N ARG A 74 -2.37 -11.87 -3.32
CA ARG A 74 -3.44 -12.86 -3.29
C ARG A 74 -4.74 -12.32 -2.68
N THR A 75 -4.64 -11.54 -1.61
CA THR A 75 -5.81 -11.11 -0.81
C THR A 75 -6.48 -9.85 -1.31
N LEU A 76 -5.74 -8.95 -1.95
CA LEU A 76 -6.31 -7.76 -2.57
C LEU A 76 -7.01 -8.09 -3.89
N GLY A 77 -6.49 -9.08 -4.61
CA GLY A 77 -7.09 -9.60 -5.85
C GLY A 77 -6.65 -8.83 -7.08
N ALA A 78 -7.28 -9.15 -8.22
CA ALA A 78 -6.85 -8.67 -9.54
C ALA A 78 -7.06 -7.17 -9.78
N ASP A 79 -7.91 -6.50 -8.99
CA ASP A 79 -8.15 -5.06 -9.12
C ASP A 79 -7.03 -4.19 -8.51
N TYR A 80 -6.06 -4.82 -7.85
CA TYR A 80 -4.97 -4.11 -7.17
C TYR A 80 -3.64 -4.57 -7.70
N ASP A 81 -2.82 -3.62 -8.11
CA ASP A 81 -1.42 -3.86 -8.40
C ASP A 81 -0.61 -3.67 -7.11
N VAL A 82 0.17 -4.70 -6.77
CA VAL A 82 1.07 -4.71 -5.61
C VAL A 82 2.47 -4.89 -6.14
N VAL A 83 3.28 -3.84 -6.09
CA VAL A 83 4.62 -3.81 -6.67
C VAL A 83 5.65 -3.69 -5.55
N GLN A 84 6.71 -4.49 -5.64
CA GLN A 84 7.79 -4.47 -4.66
C GLN A 84 8.90 -3.55 -5.18
N GLU A 85 8.91 -2.32 -4.69
CA GLU A 85 9.93 -1.32 -5.00
C GLU A 85 11.15 -1.46 -4.09
N ALA A 86 12.24 -0.77 -4.42
CA ALA A 86 13.52 -0.93 -3.73
C ALA A 86 13.43 -0.68 -2.20
N ASN A 87 12.66 0.33 -1.77
CA ASN A 87 12.56 0.78 -0.39
C ASN A 87 11.14 0.74 0.21
N HIS A 88 10.13 0.32 -0.56
CA HIS A 88 8.74 0.22 -0.11
C HIS A 88 7.99 -0.87 -0.90
N ILE A 89 6.77 -1.19 -0.47
CA ILE A 89 5.80 -1.92 -1.30
C ILE A 89 4.75 -0.90 -1.74
N HIS A 90 4.60 -0.76 -3.04
CA HIS A 90 3.60 0.09 -3.67
C HIS A 90 2.30 -0.72 -3.86
N ILE A 91 1.16 -0.12 -3.53
CA ILE A 91 -0.17 -0.73 -3.68
C ILE A 91 -1.10 0.30 -4.31
N GLU A 92 -1.64 -0.01 -5.48
CA GLU A 92 -2.60 0.84 -6.18
C GLU A 92 -3.85 0.08 -6.62
N TYR A 93 -4.96 0.79 -6.76
CA TYR A 93 -6.21 0.26 -7.31
C TYR A 93 -6.29 0.64 -8.79
N ASP A 94 -6.08 -0.35 -9.66
CA ASP A 94 -6.12 -0.24 -11.11
C ASP A 94 -6.84 -1.47 -11.70
N PRO A 95 -8.19 -1.49 -11.67
CA PRO A 95 -8.95 -2.61 -12.20
C PRO A 95 -8.75 -2.74 -13.71
N LYS A 96 -8.37 -3.93 -14.16
CA LYS A 96 -8.11 -4.22 -15.57
C LYS A 96 -9.44 -4.51 -16.29
N PRO A 97 -9.61 -4.05 -17.55
CA PRO A 97 -10.82 -4.29 -18.35
C PRO A 97 -11.15 -5.77 -18.56
#